data_AF-A0A7J8YGT4-F1
#
_entry.id   AF-A0A7J8YGT4-F1
#
_cell.length_a   1.000
_cell.length_b   1.000
_cell.length_c   1.000
_cell.angle_alpha   90.00
_cell.angle_beta   90.00
_cell.angle_gamma   90.00
#
_symmetry.space_group_name_H-M   'P 1'
#
loop_
_entity.id
_entity.type
_entity.pdbx_description
1 polymer ?
#
loop_
_entity_poly.entity_id
_entity_poly.type
_entity_poly.pdbx_seq_one_letter_code
_entity_poly.pdbx_strand_id
1 'polypeptide(L)'
;MGNCWGSSADNPTTPSTTGHLSSVISPTTSNTASYSTSRGSNISRGSGFSASSGDEAFPNGQILPAPNLRIFSFAELKTATKNFRPDMVLGEGGFGQVFKGWIDEKALGKSGSATLVAVKKLNSESLQGFEEWQSEVNFLGRLSHPHLVRLLGYCWEDKELLLVYEFMQKGSLENHLFGRGSSVQSLEWNIRIKIAIGAAKGLSFLHSSDKKVIYRDFKASNILLDGSYTAKLSDFGLAKLGPSASQSHVTTRVMGTYGYAAPEYVATGHLYVKSDVYGFGVVLVEILTGLRALDPNRPSGQHNLSEWIKPYLSDRRKLKSIMDNRLEGKYPSKAAVRIAQLALKCLEPEPKYRPSMKEVVETLEQIESINDNPKEPRNRTARQTTRRHRHQPLHHRSPLAPKNETGRAN
;
A
#
# COMPACT_ATOMS: atom_id res chain seq x y z
N MET A 1 24.39 28.22 -15.58
CA MET A 1 25.36 27.69 -14.61
C MET A 1 24.62 26.68 -13.73
N GLY A 2 24.84 25.37 -13.74
CA GLY A 2 25.69 24.51 -14.56
C GLY A 2 25.03 23.13 -14.71
N ASN A 3 25.20 22.53 -15.88
CA ASN A 3 24.78 21.17 -16.24
C ASN A 3 25.78 20.15 -15.69
N CYS A 4 25.30 18.95 -15.31
CA CYS A 4 26.08 17.72 -15.38
C CYS A 4 25.19 16.57 -15.88
N TRP A 5 25.49 16.11 -17.10
CA TRP A 5 24.93 14.93 -17.77
C TRP A 5 25.61 13.64 -17.28
N GLY A 6 24.88 12.53 -17.27
CA GLY A 6 25.43 11.18 -17.15
C GLY A 6 25.41 10.49 -18.52
N SER A 7 26.59 10.07 -18.97
CA SER A 7 26.86 9.45 -20.27
C SER A 7 26.37 8.00 -20.38
N SER A 8 26.10 7.62 -21.63
CA SER A 8 25.85 6.27 -22.14
C SER A 8 26.94 5.26 -21.77
N ALA A 9 26.55 4.00 -21.57
CA ALA A 9 27.43 2.85 -21.59
C ALA A 9 26.78 1.71 -22.39
N ASP A 10 27.60 1.10 -23.24
CA ASP A 10 27.29 0.15 -24.29
C ASP A 10 26.78 -1.22 -23.82
N ASN A 11 25.95 -1.81 -24.67
CA ASN A 11 25.54 -3.22 -24.65
C ASN A 11 26.73 -4.17 -24.92
N PRO A 12 26.77 -5.33 -24.23
CA PRO A 12 27.24 -6.54 -24.86
C PRO A 12 26.18 -7.67 -24.81
N THR A 13 25.73 -8.05 -26.01
CA THR A 13 25.38 -9.40 -26.49
C THR A 13 25.29 -10.55 -25.47
N THR A 14 24.09 -11.12 -25.32
CA THR A 14 23.86 -12.47 -24.80
C THR A 14 23.59 -13.46 -25.95
N PRO A 15 24.20 -14.66 -25.96
CA PRO A 15 24.04 -15.63 -27.04
C PRO A 15 22.74 -16.42 -26.93
N SER A 16 22.19 -16.72 -28.11
CA SER A 16 21.10 -17.65 -28.37
C SER A 16 21.51 -19.10 -28.10
N THR A 17 20.69 -19.83 -27.34
CA THR A 17 20.69 -21.30 -27.39
C THR A 17 19.29 -21.81 -27.66
N THR A 18 19.16 -22.30 -28.89
CA THR A 18 18.11 -23.17 -29.43
C THR A 18 17.98 -24.45 -28.62
N GLY A 19 16.76 -24.75 -28.17
CA GLY A 19 16.35 -26.05 -27.68
C GLY A 19 15.04 -26.45 -28.35
N HIS A 20 15.15 -27.10 -29.51
CA HIS A 20 14.07 -27.84 -30.15
C HIS A 20 13.61 -28.96 -29.23
N LEU A 21 12.31 -29.05 -28.92
CA LEU A 21 11.67 -30.32 -28.60
C LEU A 21 10.26 -30.33 -29.19
N SER A 22 10.05 -31.37 -29.99
CA SER A 22 8.97 -31.63 -30.93
C SER A 22 7.65 -32.00 -30.27
N SER A 23 6.60 -31.66 -31.01
CA SER A 23 5.18 -31.97 -30.87
C SER A 23 4.82 -33.40 -30.49
N VAL A 24 3.83 -33.54 -29.60
CA VAL A 24 2.80 -34.59 -29.71
C VAL A 24 1.43 -33.93 -29.50
N ILE A 25 0.64 -33.93 -30.56
CA ILE A 25 -0.78 -33.54 -30.59
C ILE A 25 -1.59 -34.83 -30.40
N SER A 26 -2.62 -34.79 -29.56
CA SER A 26 -3.86 -35.54 -29.80
C SER A 26 -5.05 -34.80 -29.19
N PRO A 27 -6.22 -34.81 -29.85
CA PRO A 27 -7.27 -33.82 -29.67
C PRO A 27 -8.33 -34.26 -28.66
N THR A 28 -9.01 -33.30 -28.04
CA THR A 28 -10.33 -33.57 -27.46
C THR A 28 -11.26 -32.37 -27.68
N THR A 29 -12.35 -32.67 -28.37
CA THR A 29 -13.56 -31.89 -28.70
C THR A 29 -14.21 -31.30 -27.45
N SER A 30 -14.55 -30.00 -27.37
CA SER A 30 -15.73 -29.29 -27.91
C SER A 30 -16.55 -28.69 -26.76
N ASN A 31 -16.72 -27.37 -26.75
CA ASN A 31 -18.06 -26.75 -26.86
C ASN A 31 -17.94 -25.23 -26.92
N THR A 32 -18.22 -24.73 -28.12
CA THR A 32 -18.38 -23.32 -28.48
C THR A 32 -19.81 -22.91 -28.17
N ALA A 33 -20.01 -21.90 -27.32
CA ALA A 33 -21.28 -21.18 -27.24
C ALA A 33 -21.09 -19.83 -27.96
N SER A 34 -21.69 -19.74 -29.14
CA SER A 34 -21.84 -18.54 -29.95
C SER A 34 -22.83 -17.56 -29.31
N TYR A 35 -22.47 -16.29 -29.25
CA TYR A 35 -23.44 -15.21 -29.25
C TYR A 35 -23.04 -14.14 -30.27
N SER A 36 -24.09 -13.66 -30.92
CA SER A 36 -24.17 -13.01 -32.21
C SER A 36 -23.69 -11.56 -32.22
N THR A 37 -23.18 -11.17 -33.37
CA THR A 37 -22.94 -9.79 -33.80
C THR A 37 -24.27 -9.08 -34.09
N SER A 38 -24.48 -7.91 -33.48
CA SER A 38 -25.45 -6.93 -33.96
C SER A 38 -24.74 -5.60 -34.28
N ARG A 39 -24.93 -5.18 -35.53
CA ARG A 39 -24.53 -3.90 -36.10
C ARG A 39 -25.25 -2.75 -35.40
N GLY A 40 -24.56 -1.62 -35.34
CA GLY A 40 -24.93 -0.43 -34.57
C GLY A 40 -26.22 0.28 -34.97
N SER A 41 -26.65 1.12 -34.04
CA SER A 41 -27.51 2.27 -34.28
C SER A 41 -27.17 3.38 -33.27
N ASN A 42 -27.32 4.61 -33.74
CA ASN A 42 -26.80 5.87 -33.21
C ASN A 42 -27.13 6.14 -31.73
N ILE A 43 -26.11 6.48 -30.93
CA ILE A 43 -26.30 7.02 -29.58
C ILE A 43 -26.43 8.55 -29.70
N SER A 44 -27.64 9.02 -29.43
CA SER A 44 -28.00 10.43 -29.32
C SER A 44 -27.21 11.12 -28.20
N ARG A 45 -26.66 12.29 -28.53
CA ARG A 45 -26.14 13.27 -27.56
C ARG A 45 -27.32 13.81 -26.75
N GLY A 46 -27.33 13.53 -25.45
CA GLY A 46 -28.23 14.20 -24.51
C GLY A 46 -28.61 13.35 -23.32
N SER A 47 -27.79 13.37 -22.28
CA SER A 47 -28.29 13.11 -20.93
C SER A 47 -27.65 14.10 -19.96
N GLY A 48 -28.51 14.91 -19.35
CA GLY A 48 -28.16 15.91 -18.38
C GLY A 48 -27.49 15.29 -17.16
N PHE A 49 -26.40 15.93 -16.76
CA PHE A 49 -25.66 15.61 -15.56
C PHE A 49 -26.42 16.14 -14.34
N SER A 50 -27.03 15.25 -13.55
CA SER A 50 -27.38 15.54 -12.17
C SER A 50 -26.25 15.06 -11.27
N ALA A 51 -25.29 15.94 -10.95
CA ALA A 51 -24.54 15.75 -9.71
C ALA A 51 -25.47 16.11 -8.57
N SER A 52 -25.99 15.09 -7.90
CA SER A 52 -26.18 15.22 -6.47
C SER A 52 -24.80 15.47 -5.86
N SER A 53 -24.52 16.72 -5.55
CA SER A 53 -23.57 17.10 -4.52
C SER A 53 -24.03 16.43 -3.22
N GLY A 54 -23.46 15.26 -3.00
CA GLY A 54 -23.66 14.40 -1.86
C GLY A 54 -22.59 13.34 -1.96
N ASP A 55 -21.48 13.54 -1.27
CA ASP A 55 -20.74 12.43 -0.71
C ASP A 55 -21.74 11.68 0.19
N GLU A 56 -22.57 10.83 -0.39
CA GLU A 56 -23.14 9.69 0.31
C GLU A 56 -21.91 8.88 0.72
N ALA A 57 -21.41 9.17 1.92
CA ALA A 57 -20.25 8.51 2.47
C ALA A 57 -20.65 7.06 2.66
N PHE A 58 -20.34 6.21 1.69
CA PHE A 58 -20.36 4.77 1.86
C PHE A 58 -19.06 4.40 2.59
N PRO A 59 -19.04 4.33 3.94
CA PRO A 59 -17.80 4.11 4.69
C PRO A 59 -17.12 2.78 4.31
N ASN A 60 -17.91 1.84 3.79
CA ASN A 60 -17.47 0.51 3.39
C ASN A 60 -17.30 0.35 1.86
N GLY A 61 -17.49 1.42 1.10
CA GLY A 61 -17.49 1.42 -0.37
C GLY A 61 -18.67 0.67 -1.01
N GLN A 62 -18.73 0.73 -2.33
CA GLN A 62 -19.75 0.09 -3.15
C GLN A 62 -19.22 -0.27 -4.54
N ILE A 63 -19.86 -1.25 -5.18
CA ILE A 63 -19.64 -1.63 -6.58
C ILE A 63 -20.80 -1.09 -7.40
N LEU A 64 -20.52 -0.19 -8.34
CA LEU A 64 -21.51 0.43 -9.21
C LEU A 64 -21.96 -0.56 -10.30
N PRO A 65 -23.25 -0.55 -10.69
CA PRO A 65 -23.77 -1.42 -11.74
C PRO A 65 -23.16 -1.12 -13.12
N ALA A 66 -22.85 0.16 -13.37
CA ALA A 66 -22.19 0.64 -14.57
C ALA A 66 -21.09 1.66 -14.23
N PRO A 67 -20.03 1.78 -15.05
CA PRO A 67 -19.03 2.81 -14.86
C PRO A 67 -19.64 4.22 -14.97
N ASN A 68 -19.36 5.08 -13.99
CA ASN A 68 -19.73 6.50 -14.05
C ASN A 68 -18.49 7.34 -14.39
N LEU A 69 -17.96 7.15 -15.61
CA LEU A 69 -16.73 7.76 -16.08
C LEU A 69 -17.00 8.79 -17.16
N ARG A 70 -16.35 9.95 -17.04
CA ARG A 70 -16.37 10.96 -18.11
C ARG A 70 -15.48 10.54 -19.27
N ILE A 71 -15.98 10.71 -20.48
CA ILE A 71 -15.16 10.62 -21.70
C ILE A 71 -14.58 12.01 -21.96
N PHE A 72 -13.26 12.12 -21.96
CA PHE A 72 -12.52 13.32 -22.26
C PHE A 72 -11.99 13.27 -23.69
N SER A 73 -11.89 14.43 -24.33
CA SER A 73 -11.15 14.53 -25.60
C SER A 73 -9.65 14.69 -25.35
N PHE A 74 -8.83 14.26 -26.30
CA PHE A 74 -7.39 14.43 -26.23
C PHE A 74 -7.01 15.90 -26.19
N ALA A 75 -7.70 16.75 -26.98
CA ALA A 75 -7.47 18.20 -26.98
C ALA A 75 -7.74 18.84 -25.61
N GLU A 76 -8.77 18.37 -24.89
CA GLU A 76 -9.06 18.81 -23.53
C GLU A 76 -7.94 18.43 -22.57
N LEU A 77 -7.51 17.16 -22.55
CA LEU A 77 -6.45 16.69 -21.65
C LEU A 77 -5.09 17.30 -21.98
N LYS A 78 -4.83 17.53 -23.26
CA LYS A 78 -3.65 18.25 -23.74
C LYS A 78 -3.66 19.69 -23.20
N THR A 79 -4.79 20.39 -23.23
CA THR A 79 -4.92 21.73 -22.64
C THR A 79 -4.74 21.70 -21.12
N ALA A 80 -5.41 20.77 -20.44
CA ALA A 80 -5.36 20.61 -18.98
C ALA A 80 -3.94 20.38 -18.44
N THR A 81 -3.11 19.67 -19.20
CA THR A 81 -1.71 19.34 -18.86
C THR A 81 -0.69 20.30 -19.49
N LYS A 82 -1.15 21.41 -20.09
CA LYS A 82 -0.32 22.39 -20.80
C LYS A 82 0.57 21.75 -21.88
N ASN A 83 -0.01 20.90 -22.72
CA ASN A 83 0.64 20.09 -23.74
C ASN A 83 1.59 19.02 -23.17
N PHE A 84 1.20 18.34 -22.09
CA PHE A 84 2.02 17.28 -21.46
C PHE A 84 3.45 17.77 -21.13
N ARG A 85 3.55 18.98 -20.61
CA ARG A 85 4.83 19.62 -20.35
C ARG A 85 5.68 18.82 -19.34
N PRO A 86 7.01 18.73 -19.50
CA PRO A 86 7.87 17.99 -18.57
C PRO A 86 7.77 18.45 -17.10
N ASP A 87 7.56 19.75 -16.84
CA ASP A 87 7.38 20.28 -15.48
C ASP A 87 6.04 19.90 -14.84
N MET A 88 5.12 19.28 -15.60
CA MET A 88 3.87 18.73 -15.10
C MET A 88 3.98 17.24 -14.74
N VAL A 89 5.11 16.59 -15.02
CA VAL A 89 5.29 15.16 -14.73
C VAL A 89 5.30 14.92 -13.21
N LEU A 90 4.41 14.04 -12.76
CA LEU A 90 4.30 13.57 -11.38
C LEU A 90 5.06 12.27 -11.16
N GLY A 91 5.18 11.45 -12.21
CA GLY A 91 5.88 10.18 -12.19
C GLY A 91 5.88 9.49 -13.56
N GLU A 92 6.80 8.56 -13.73
CA GLU A 92 6.97 7.76 -14.94
C GLU A 92 7.30 6.31 -14.54
N GLY A 93 6.76 5.35 -15.28
CA GLY A 93 7.02 3.93 -15.06
C GLY A 93 6.64 3.08 -16.26
N GLY A 94 6.64 1.75 -16.09
CA GLY A 94 6.32 0.80 -17.16
C GLY A 94 4.93 0.96 -17.79
N PHE A 95 4.04 1.71 -17.12
CA PHE A 95 2.66 1.95 -17.52
C PHE A 95 2.43 3.34 -18.15
N GLY A 96 3.51 4.07 -18.44
CA GLY A 96 3.47 5.40 -19.04
C GLY A 96 3.79 6.53 -18.07
N GLN A 97 3.39 7.75 -18.44
CA GLN A 97 3.70 8.99 -17.72
C GLN A 97 2.44 9.58 -17.07
N VAL A 98 2.58 10.09 -15.86
CA VAL A 98 1.49 10.75 -15.14
C VAL A 98 1.77 12.25 -15.05
N PHE A 99 0.81 13.05 -15.48
CA PHE A 99 0.89 14.50 -15.53
C PHE A 99 -0.10 15.15 -14.56
N LYS A 100 0.30 16.26 -13.95
CA LYS A 100 -0.60 17.17 -13.25
C LYS A 100 -1.43 17.95 -14.26
N GLY A 101 -2.73 18.08 -14.02
CA GLY A 101 -3.61 18.86 -14.89
C GLY A 101 -4.72 19.59 -14.14
N TRP A 102 -5.32 20.56 -14.83
CA TRP A 102 -6.49 21.31 -14.33
C TRP A 102 -7.61 21.23 -15.36
N ILE A 103 -8.75 20.69 -14.94
CA ILE A 103 -9.97 20.62 -15.75
C ILE A 103 -10.83 21.82 -15.39
N ASP A 104 -11.10 22.69 -16.37
CA ASP A 104 -11.99 23.84 -16.18
C ASP A 104 -13.46 23.39 -16.26
N GLU A 105 -14.16 23.44 -15.13
CA GLU A 105 -15.58 23.11 -15.06
C GLU A 105 -16.49 24.21 -15.63
N LYS A 106 -15.98 25.43 -15.83
CA LYS A 106 -16.74 26.54 -16.42
C LYS A 106 -17.03 26.32 -17.90
N ALA A 107 -16.14 25.63 -18.61
CA ALA A 107 -16.36 25.19 -19.99
C ALA A 107 -17.57 24.22 -20.10
N LEU A 108 -18.11 23.72 -18.98
CA LEU A 108 -19.28 22.85 -18.89
C LEU A 108 -20.55 23.56 -18.37
N GLY A 109 -20.57 24.90 -18.28
CA GLY A 109 -21.74 25.63 -17.79
C GLY A 109 -22.01 25.47 -16.29
N LYS A 110 -21.03 24.94 -15.54
CA LYS A 110 -21.08 24.86 -14.07
C LYS A 110 -20.34 26.05 -13.46
N SER A 111 -20.92 26.65 -12.43
CA SER A 111 -20.26 27.68 -11.64
C SER A 111 -19.25 27.00 -10.71
N GLY A 112 -18.00 26.88 -11.16
CA GLY A 112 -16.97 26.15 -10.42
C GLY A 112 -15.55 26.67 -10.64
N SER A 113 -14.65 26.31 -9.72
CA SER A 113 -13.20 26.48 -9.85
C SER A 113 -12.61 25.32 -10.69
N ALA A 114 -11.44 25.52 -11.29
CA ALA A 114 -10.74 24.44 -11.98
C ALA A 114 -10.42 23.28 -11.02
N THR A 115 -10.75 22.06 -11.44
CA THR A 115 -10.52 20.83 -10.67
C THR A 115 -9.14 20.26 -10.98
N LEU A 116 -8.34 20.05 -9.94
CA LEU A 116 -7.00 19.49 -10.06
C LEU A 116 -7.07 17.97 -10.24
N VAL A 117 -6.35 17.46 -11.25
CA VAL A 117 -6.38 16.04 -11.65
C VAL A 117 -4.98 15.48 -11.90
N ALA A 118 -4.88 14.16 -11.91
CA ALA A 118 -3.73 13.44 -12.43
C ALA A 118 -4.13 12.73 -13.74
N VAL A 119 -3.38 12.97 -14.82
CA VAL A 119 -3.62 12.40 -16.15
C VAL A 119 -2.53 11.40 -16.47
N LYS A 120 -2.85 10.11 -16.47
CA LYS A 120 -1.92 9.03 -16.88
C LYS A 120 -2.06 8.83 -18.39
N LYS A 121 -0.99 9.10 -19.13
CA LYS A 121 -0.86 8.80 -20.55
C LYS A 121 -0.15 7.46 -20.70
N LEU A 122 -0.85 6.43 -21.19
CA LEU A 122 -0.29 5.09 -21.33
C LEU A 122 0.54 4.97 -22.61
N ASN A 123 1.46 4.01 -22.63
CA ASN A 123 2.22 3.69 -23.83
C ASN A 123 1.34 2.91 -24.83
N SER A 124 0.81 3.62 -25.81
CA SER A 124 -0.10 3.12 -26.84
C SER A 124 0.49 2.10 -27.80
N GLU A 125 1.82 1.97 -27.87
CA GLU A 125 2.49 1.07 -28.80
C GLU A 125 2.63 -0.37 -28.25
N SER A 126 2.26 -0.59 -26.99
CA SER A 126 2.34 -1.89 -26.34
C SER A 126 0.97 -2.56 -26.19
N LEU A 127 0.86 -3.85 -26.54
CA LEU A 127 -0.35 -4.65 -26.27
C LEU A 127 -0.71 -4.64 -24.77
N GLN A 128 0.31 -4.59 -23.92
CA GLN A 128 0.16 -4.51 -22.47
C GLN A 128 -0.53 -3.21 -22.03
N GLY A 129 -0.22 -2.06 -22.63
CA GLY A 129 -0.83 -0.78 -22.28
C GLY A 129 -2.35 -0.76 -22.51
N PHE A 130 -2.84 -1.42 -23.57
CA PHE A 130 -4.28 -1.54 -23.81
C PHE A 130 -4.97 -2.46 -22.80
N GLU A 131 -4.38 -3.63 -22.49
CA GLU A 131 -4.90 -4.54 -21.46
C GLU A 131 -5.01 -3.85 -20.09
N GLU A 132 -3.99 -3.08 -19.72
CA GLU A 132 -3.96 -2.33 -18.46
C GLU A 132 -4.99 -1.21 -18.45
N TRP A 133 -5.09 -0.42 -19.51
CA TRP A 133 -6.11 0.62 -19.63
C TRP A 133 -7.52 0.02 -19.48
N GLN A 134 -7.79 -1.09 -20.17
CA GLN A 134 -9.08 -1.77 -20.09
C GLN A 134 -9.34 -2.33 -18.69
N SER A 135 -8.31 -2.89 -18.04
CA SER A 135 -8.38 -3.36 -16.65
C SER A 135 -8.76 -2.21 -15.71
N GLU A 136 -8.06 -1.08 -15.79
CA GLU A 136 -8.32 0.09 -14.95
C GLU A 136 -9.74 0.64 -15.14
N VAL A 137 -10.20 0.81 -16.39
CA VAL A 137 -11.57 1.24 -16.68
C VAL A 137 -12.61 0.26 -16.13
N ASN A 138 -12.36 -1.04 -16.25
CA ASN A 138 -13.30 -2.08 -15.78
C ASN A 138 -13.41 -2.13 -14.25
N PHE A 139 -12.27 -2.04 -13.55
CA PHE A 139 -12.23 -2.10 -12.10
C PHE A 139 -12.56 -0.74 -11.49
N LEU A 140 -11.73 0.28 -11.70
CA LEU A 140 -11.92 1.59 -11.06
C LEU A 140 -13.13 2.36 -11.60
N GLY A 141 -13.62 2.03 -12.79
CA GLY A 141 -14.88 2.59 -13.28
C GLY A 141 -16.08 2.21 -12.41
N ARG A 142 -16.05 1.06 -11.75
CA ARG A 142 -17.18 0.53 -10.96
C ARG A 142 -16.91 0.50 -9.45
N LEU A 143 -15.65 0.56 -9.03
CA LEU A 143 -15.29 0.49 -7.61
C LEU A 143 -15.27 1.90 -7.01
N SER A 144 -16.05 2.12 -5.95
CA SER A 144 -16.06 3.37 -5.20
C SER A 144 -15.79 3.08 -3.73
N HIS A 145 -14.66 3.52 -3.20
CA HIS A 145 -14.29 3.29 -1.80
C HIS A 145 -13.30 4.37 -1.32
N PRO A 146 -13.37 4.84 -0.06
CA PRO A 146 -12.51 5.92 0.45
C PRO A 146 -11.00 5.66 0.35
N HIS A 147 -10.60 4.38 0.34
CA HIS A 147 -9.21 3.93 0.23
C HIS A 147 -8.82 3.38 -1.14
N LEU A 148 -9.59 3.72 -2.19
CA LEU A 148 -9.23 3.48 -3.58
C LEU A 148 -9.17 4.81 -4.32
N VAL A 149 -8.19 5.01 -5.19
CA VAL A 149 -8.09 6.22 -5.99
C VAL A 149 -9.24 6.25 -6.99
N ARG A 150 -9.96 7.38 -7.04
CA ARG A 150 -11.10 7.56 -7.93
C ARG A 150 -10.65 7.85 -9.36
N LEU A 151 -11.06 6.98 -10.28
CA LEU A 151 -11.00 7.25 -11.72
C LEU A 151 -12.16 8.21 -12.08
N LEU A 152 -11.82 9.39 -12.60
CA LEU A 152 -12.76 10.42 -13.00
C LEU A 152 -13.25 10.21 -14.44
N GLY A 153 -12.40 9.63 -15.27
CA GLY A 153 -12.70 9.39 -16.66
C GLY A 153 -11.51 8.90 -17.45
N TYR A 154 -11.69 8.85 -18.77
CA TYR A 154 -10.69 8.36 -19.70
C TYR A 154 -10.76 9.12 -21.02
N CYS A 155 -9.69 9.01 -21.80
CA CYS A 155 -9.66 9.40 -23.21
C CYS A 155 -9.24 8.18 -24.03
N TRP A 156 -9.98 7.94 -25.10
CA TRP A 156 -9.63 6.97 -26.14
C TRP A 156 -9.94 7.62 -27.49
N GLU A 157 -8.93 8.27 -28.08
CA GLU A 157 -9.02 8.93 -29.38
C GLU A 157 -7.81 8.54 -30.22
N ASP A 158 -8.03 8.08 -31.45
CA ASP A 158 -7.00 7.51 -32.31
C ASP A 158 -6.18 6.41 -31.61
N LYS A 159 -4.88 6.67 -31.35
CA LYS A 159 -3.97 5.79 -30.61
C LYS A 159 -3.75 6.26 -29.17
N GLU A 160 -4.35 7.37 -28.75
CA GLU A 160 -4.11 7.98 -27.45
C GLU A 160 -5.00 7.36 -26.37
N LEU A 161 -4.37 6.65 -25.43
CA LEU A 161 -5.02 6.05 -24.27
C LEU A 161 -4.62 6.82 -23.01
N LEU A 162 -5.60 7.49 -22.39
CA LEU A 162 -5.37 8.23 -21.15
C LEU A 162 -6.43 7.91 -20.09
N LEU A 163 -6.01 8.02 -18.84
CA LEU A 163 -6.84 7.88 -17.65
C LEU A 163 -6.72 9.14 -16.80
N VAL A 164 -7.85 9.59 -16.24
CA VAL A 164 -7.92 10.82 -15.45
C VAL A 164 -8.37 10.47 -14.04
N TYR A 165 -7.54 10.78 -13.04
CA TYR A 165 -7.79 10.47 -11.63
C TYR A 165 -7.91 11.74 -10.80
N GLU A 166 -8.47 11.59 -9.60
CA GLU A 166 -8.28 12.59 -8.55
C GLU A 166 -6.78 12.80 -8.27
N PHE A 167 -6.40 14.04 -7.98
CA PHE A 167 -5.01 14.37 -7.66
C PHE A 167 -4.70 14.08 -6.19
N MET A 168 -3.62 13.31 -5.95
CA MET A 168 -3.17 12.90 -4.62
C MET A 168 -2.04 13.82 -4.14
N GLN A 169 -2.36 14.77 -3.25
CA GLN A 169 -1.50 15.92 -2.93
C GLN A 169 -0.16 15.55 -2.29
N LYS A 170 -0.10 14.41 -1.60
CA LYS A 170 1.12 13.97 -0.91
C LYS A 170 1.88 12.90 -1.69
N GLY A 171 1.43 12.51 -2.89
CA GLY A 171 2.10 11.50 -3.70
C GLY A 171 2.06 10.10 -3.08
N SER A 172 3.03 9.26 -3.40
CA SER A 172 3.09 7.85 -2.95
C SER A 172 3.72 7.68 -1.58
N LEU A 173 3.32 6.65 -0.84
CA LEU A 173 3.95 6.23 0.42
C LEU A 173 5.45 5.96 0.22
N GLU A 174 5.84 5.39 -0.92
CA GLU A 174 7.24 5.20 -1.29
C GLU A 174 8.08 6.47 -1.14
N ASN A 175 7.57 7.62 -1.63
CA ASN A 175 8.28 8.89 -1.55
C ASN A 175 8.51 9.32 -0.09
N HIS A 176 7.56 9.04 0.80
CA HIS A 176 7.68 9.37 2.21
C HIS A 176 8.57 8.39 2.99
N LEU A 177 8.62 7.13 2.58
CA LEU A 177 9.47 6.12 3.20
C LEU A 177 10.91 6.17 2.67
N PHE A 178 11.16 6.46 1.41
CA PHE A 178 12.51 6.32 0.83
C PHE A 178 13.04 7.60 0.17
N GLY A 179 12.23 8.65 0.09
CA GLY A 179 12.64 9.94 -0.44
C GLY A 179 13.84 10.50 0.33
N ARG A 180 14.76 11.10 -0.41
CA ARG A 180 15.96 11.76 0.12
C ARG A 180 15.82 13.27 -0.04
N GLY A 181 16.26 14.03 0.98
CA GLY A 181 16.28 15.49 0.95
C GLY A 181 15.59 16.11 2.18
N SER A 182 15.99 17.33 2.52
CA SER A 182 15.45 18.10 3.65
C SER A 182 13.98 18.50 3.47
N SER A 183 13.43 18.37 2.26
CA SER A 183 12.04 18.70 1.92
C SER A 183 11.06 17.54 2.11
N VAL A 184 11.53 16.30 2.33
CA VAL A 184 10.66 15.14 2.54
C VAL A 184 10.46 14.93 4.04
N GLN A 185 9.32 15.38 4.55
CA GLN A 185 8.95 15.16 5.94
C GLN A 185 8.76 13.66 6.21
N SER A 186 9.54 13.10 7.14
CA SER A 186 9.35 11.71 7.55
C SER A 186 7.99 11.54 8.22
N LEU A 187 7.33 10.41 7.96
CA LEU A 187 6.05 10.09 8.57
C LEU A 187 6.24 9.71 10.04
N GLU A 188 5.52 10.41 10.92
CA GLU A 188 5.38 10.01 12.32
C GLU A 188 4.69 8.64 12.43
N TRP A 189 4.92 7.98 13.57
CA TRP A 189 4.36 6.66 13.85
C TRP A 189 2.84 6.59 13.61
N ASN A 190 2.07 7.52 14.17
CA ASN A 190 0.61 7.50 14.06
C ASN A 190 0.14 7.62 12.60
N ILE A 191 0.81 8.44 11.79
CA ILE A 191 0.50 8.57 10.36
C ILE A 191 0.82 7.28 9.60
N ARG A 192 1.95 6.62 9.94
CA ARG A 192 2.28 5.31 9.36
C ARG A 192 1.22 4.26 9.65
N ILE A 193 0.68 4.22 10.88
CA ILE A 193 -0.37 3.27 11.27
C ILE A 193 -1.69 3.60 10.57
N LYS A 194 -2.08 4.87 10.52
CA LYS A 194 -3.24 5.35 9.75
C LYS A 194 -3.16 4.90 8.29
N ILE A 195 -2.00 5.04 7.66
CA ILE A 195 -1.77 4.63 6.26
C ILE A 195 -1.90 3.11 6.11
N ALA A 196 -1.28 2.33 7.00
CA ALA A 196 -1.38 0.87 6.96
C ALA A 196 -2.83 0.38 7.10
N ILE A 197 -3.61 0.98 8.01
CA ILE A 197 -5.04 0.69 8.19
C ILE A 197 -5.82 1.04 6.93
N GLY A 198 -5.62 2.24 6.37
CA GLY A 198 -6.32 2.67 5.17
C GLY A 198 -6.04 1.77 3.96
N ALA A 199 -4.76 1.44 3.73
CA ALA A 199 -4.36 0.52 2.67
C ALA A 199 -4.96 -0.90 2.88
N ALA A 200 -5.00 -1.38 4.13
CA ALA A 200 -5.64 -2.65 4.47
C ALA A 200 -7.15 -2.63 4.21
N LYS A 201 -7.84 -1.53 4.52
CA LYS A 201 -9.27 -1.34 4.24
C LYS A 201 -9.55 -1.39 2.74
N GLY A 202 -8.76 -0.67 1.94
CA GLY A 202 -8.87 -0.71 0.48
C GLY A 202 -8.72 -2.13 -0.08
N LEU A 203 -7.72 -2.88 0.38
CA LEU A 203 -7.49 -4.25 -0.06
C LEU A 203 -8.56 -5.22 0.44
N SER A 204 -9.02 -5.04 1.68
CA SER A 204 -10.14 -5.81 2.26
C SER A 204 -11.42 -5.61 1.45
N PHE A 205 -11.72 -4.38 1.03
CA PHE A 205 -12.87 -4.10 0.16
C PHE A 205 -12.78 -4.89 -1.16
N LEU A 206 -11.63 -4.85 -1.85
CA LEU A 206 -11.42 -5.61 -3.09
C LEU A 206 -11.67 -7.12 -2.91
N HIS A 207 -11.14 -7.67 -1.82
CA HIS A 207 -11.25 -9.10 -1.50
C HIS A 207 -12.64 -9.52 -1.04
N SER A 208 -13.45 -8.57 -0.55
CA SER A 208 -14.80 -8.83 -0.04
C SER A 208 -15.87 -8.91 -1.11
N SER A 209 -15.59 -8.41 -2.33
CA SER A 209 -16.50 -8.49 -3.46
C SER A 209 -16.84 -9.95 -3.84
N ASP A 210 -18.04 -10.20 -4.37
CA ASP A 210 -18.48 -11.55 -4.78
C ASP A 210 -17.52 -12.21 -5.77
N LYS A 211 -16.95 -11.40 -6.68
CA LYS A 211 -15.97 -11.85 -7.66
C LYS A 211 -14.51 -11.81 -7.19
N LYS A 212 -14.28 -11.32 -5.95
CA LYS A 212 -12.98 -11.16 -5.28
C LYS A 212 -11.90 -10.56 -6.17
N VAL A 213 -11.75 -9.24 -6.19
CA VAL A 213 -10.70 -8.60 -7.00
C VAL A 213 -9.33 -8.85 -6.36
N ILE A 214 -8.42 -9.48 -7.10
CA ILE A 214 -7.01 -9.65 -6.74
C ILE A 214 -6.22 -8.49 -7.35
N TYR A 215 -5.55 -7.71 -6.51
CA TYR A 215 -4.89 -6.48 -6.89
C TYR A 215 -3.53 -6.70 -7.56
N ARG A 216 -2.78 -7.72 -7.11
CA ARG A 216 -1.57 -8.31 -7.72
C ARG A 216 -0.30 -7.45 -7.70
N ASP A 217 -0.41 -6.12 -7.59
CA ASP A 217 0.75 -5.21 -7.52
C ASP A 217 0.72 -4.35 -6.24
N PHE A 218 0.55 -5.00 -5.09
CA PHE A 218 0.55 -4.32 -3.79
C PHE A 218 1.97 -3.93 -3.37
N LYS A 219 2.27 -2.63 -3.40
CA LYS A 219 3.58 -2.04 -3.05
C LYS A 219 3.45 -0.60 -2.57
N ALA A 220 4.48 -0.07 -1.90
CA ALA A 220 4.45 1.29 -1.36
C ALA A 220 4.27 2.40 -2.42
N SER A 221 4.72 2.19 -3.66
CA SER A 221 4.57 3.19 -4.73
C SER A 221 3.13 3.30 -5.27
N ASN A 222 2.32 2.26 -5.07
CA ASN A 222 0.91 2.23 -5.47
C ASN A 222 -0.06 2.62 -4.33
N ILE A 223 0.46 3.04 -3.17
CA ILE A 223 -0.32 3.61 -2.07
C ILE A 223 -0.15 5.11 -2.12
N LEU A 224 -1.15 5.82 -2.64
CA LEU A 224 -1.14 7.28 -2.75
C LEU A 224 -1.80 7.93 -1.52
N LEU A 225 -1.37 9.16 -1.23
CA LEU A 225 -1.77 9.89 -0.03
C LEU A 225 -2.41 11.23 -0.41
N ASP A 226 -3.60 11.47 0.13
CA ASP A 226 -4.29 12.75 -0.05
C ASP A 226 -3.73 13.84 0.90
N GLY A 227 -4.31 15.04 0.86
CA GLY A 227 -3.93 16.15 1.74
C GLY A 227 -3.98 15.85 3.24
N SER A 228 -4.74 14.83 3.66
CA SER A 228 -4.93 14.40 5.05
C SER A 228 -4.14 13.12 5.42
N TYR A 229 -3.25 12.65 4.54
CA TYR A 229 -2.57 11.34 4.66
C TYR A 229 -3.54 10.15 4.66
N THR A 230 -4.74 10.29 4.07
CA THR A 230 -5.60 9.13 3.82
C THR A 230 -5.01 8.33 2.67
N ALA A 231 -4.75 7.04 2.93
CA ALA A 231 -4.18 6.12 1.96
C ALA A 231 -5.23 5.66 0.96
N LYS A 232 -4.87 5.70 -0.34
CA LYS A 232 -5.68 5.19 -1.44
C LYS A 232 -4.85 4.31 -2.36
N LEU A 233 -5.34 3.12 -2.69
CA LEU A 233 -4.68 2.23 -3.65
C LEU A 233 -4.90 2.76 -5.07
N SER A 234 -3.83 2.85 -5.87
CA SER A 234 -3.85 3.30 -7.26
C SER A 234 -3.54 2.16 -8.24
N ASP A 235 -3.37 2.44 -9.53
CA ASP A 235 -2.75 1.52 -10.50
C ASP A 235 -3.33 0.09 -10.56
N PHE A 236 -4.52 -0.04 -11.13
CA PHE A 236 -5.26 -1.30 -11.24
C PHE A 236 -4.97 -2.07 -12.54
N GLY A 237 -3.92 -1.67 -13.27
CA GLY A 237 -3.61 -2.23 -14.59
C GLY A 237 -3.37 -3.74 -14.58
N LEU A 238 -2.87 -4.28 -13.46
CA LEU A 238 -2.58 -5.72 -13.31
C LEU A 238 -3.66 -6.51 -12.57
N ALA A 239 -4.71 -5.83 -12.07
CA ALA A 239 -5.75 -6.44 -11.26
C ALA A 239 -6.51 -7.55 -12.03
N LYS A 240 -7.05 -8.52 -11.29
CA LYS A 240 -7.80 -9.63 -11.85
C LYS A 240 -9.01 -9.98 -11.00
N LEU A 241 -10.01 -10.56 -11.63
CA LEU A 241 -11.06 -11.27 -10.90
C LEU A 241 -10.45 -12.51 -10.28
N GLY A 242 -10.87 -12.82 -9.06
CA GLY A 242 -10.47 -13.98 -8.32
C GLY A 242 -11.09 -15.26 -8.91
N PRO A 243 -10.75 -16.41 -8.33
CA PRO A 243 -11.23 -17.68 -8.85
C PRO A 243 -12.76 -17.78 -8.70
N SER A 244 -13.39 -18.40 -9.70
CA SER A 244 -14.79 -18.84 -9.61
C SER A 244 -14.98 -19.81 -8.44
N ALA A 245 -16.21 -20.00 -7.97
CA ALA A 245 -16.51 -20.82 -6.78
C ALA A 245 -15.93 -22.26 -6.81
N SER A 246 -15.68 -22.82 -7.99
CA SER A 246 -15.11 -24.16 -8.20
C SER A 246 -13.58 -24.21 -8.18
N GLN A 247 -12.89 -23.07 -8.11
CA GLN A 247 -11.43 -22.98 -8.17
C GLN A 247 -10.85 -22.32 -6.92
N SER A 248 -9.65 -22.74 -6.54
CA SER A 248 -8.93 -22.16 -5.39
C SER A 248 -8.00 -21.00 -5.78
N HIS A 249 -7.65 -20.89 -7.06
CA HIS A 249 -6.67 -19.94 -7.60
C HIS A 249 -6.98 -19.59 -9.06
N VAL A 250 -6.35 -18.54 -9.54
CA VAL A 250 -6.33 -18.15 -10.95
C VAL A 250 -4.95 -18.49 -11.52
N THR A 251 -4.90 -19.36 -12.53
CA THR A 251 -3.64 -19.64 -13.24
C THR A 251 -3.37 -18.52 -14.24
N THR A 252 -2.23 -17.84 -14.12
CA THR A 252 -1.88 -16.73 -15.02
C THR A 252 -0.37 -16.49 -15.08
N ARG A 253 0.10 -15.80 -16.13
CA ARG A 253 1.50 -15.37 -16.24
C ARG A 253 1.94 -14.65 -14.96
N VAL A 254 3.17 -14.85 -14.52
CA VAL A 254 3.70 -14.12 -13.35
C VAL A 254 3.92 -12.65 -13.74
N MET A 255 3.26 -11.73 -13.04
CA MET A 255 3.42 -10.28 -13.20
C MET A 255 3.26 -9.59 -11.85
N GLY A 256 3.70 -8.34 -11.78
CA GLY A 256 3.77 -7.56 -10.56
C GLY A 256 5.22 -7.22 -10.25
N THR A 257 5.42 -6.53 -9.14
CA THR A 257 6.76 -6.04 -8.78
C THR A 257 7.54 -7.10 -8.01
N TYR A 258 8.76 -7.39 -8.48
CA TYR A 258 9.68 -8.31 -7.79
C TYR A 258 9.91 -7.83 -6.33
N GLY A 259 10.11 -8.76 -5.40
CA GLY A 259 10.23 -8.47 -3.96
C GLY A 259 8.90 -8.38 -3.20
N TYR A 260 7.77 -8.14 -3.89
CA TYR A 260 6.42 -8.11 -3.29
C TYR A 260 5.60 -9.35 -3.62
N ALA A 261 5.93 -10.05 -4.71
CA ALA A 261 5.20 -11.22 -5.16
C ALA A 261 5.34 -12.41 -4.18
N ALA A 262 4.21 -13.06 -3.91
CA ALA A 262 4.17 -14.22 -3.04
C ALA A 262 4.93 -15.43 -3.64
N PRO A 263 5.63 -16.24 -2.82
CA PRO A 263 6.52 -17.29 -3.32
C PRO A 263 5.80 -18.36 -4.13
N GLU A 264 4.58 -18.74 -3.75
CA GLU A 264 3.77 -19.72 -4.49
C GLU A 264 3.40 -19.20 -5.88
N TYR A 265 3.15 -17.89 -6.00
CA TYR A 265 2.76 -17.27 -7.25
C TYR A 265 3.95 -17.20 -8.20
N VAL A 266 5.13 -16.82 -7.69
CA VAL A 266 6.38 -16.82 -8.47
C VAL A 266 6.73 -18.24 -8.94
N ALA A 267 6.57 -19.25 -8.09
CA ALA A 267 6.95 -20.62 -8.40
C ALA A 267 6.00 -21.32 -9.38
N THR A 268 4.70 -21.03 -9.33
CA THR A 268 3.67 -21.84 -10.02
C THR A 268 2.78 -21.05 -10.99
N GLY A 269 2.77 -19.72 -10.92
CA GLY A 269 1.78 -18.90 -11.63
C GLY A 269 0.36 -18.98 -11.06
N HIS A 270 0.16 -19.69 -9.93
CA HIS A 270 -1.13 -19.74 -9.24
C HIS A 270 -1.33 -18.50 -8.38
N LEU A 271 -2.28 -17.66 -8.78
CA LEU A 271 -2.61 -16.42 -8.11
C LEU A 271 -3.78 -16.63 -7.15
N TYR A 272 -3.57 -16.31 -5.87
CA TYR A 272 -4.56 -16.38 -4.81
C TYR A 272 -4.91 -14.97 -4.32
N VAL A 273 -6.10 -14.80 -3.73
CA VAL A 273 -6.43 -13.59 -2.95
C VAL A 273 -5.39 -13.37 -1.84
N LYS A 274 -4.87 -14.46 -1.26
CA LYS A 274 -3.82 -14.42 -0.24
C LYS A 274 -2.43 -14.05 -0.78
N SER A 275 -2.23 -13.96 -2.09
CA SER A 275 -0.99 -13.44 -2.66
C SER A 275 -0.87 -11.92 -2.44
N ASP A 276 -1.99 -11.19 -2.45
CA ASP A 276 -2.02 -9.76 -2.06
C ASP A 276 -1.67 -9.55 -0.58
N VAL A 277 -2.09 -10.49 0.29
CA VAL A 277 -1.78 -10.43 1.73
C VAL A 277 -0.27 -10.53 1.97
N TYR A 278 0.44 -11.32 1.15
CA TYR A 278 1.90 -11.38 1.22
C TYR A 278 2.52 -10.03 0.86
N GLY A 279 2.09 -9.42 -0.25
CA GLY A 279 2.55 -8.08 -0.66
C GLY A 279 2.26 -7.02 0.42
N PHE A 280 1.09 -7.09 1.08
CA PHE A 280 0.78 -6.25 2.24
C PHE A 280 1.76 -6.47 3.40
N GLY A 281 2.12 -7.73 3.68
CA GLY A 281 3.14 -8.07 4.67
C GLY A 281 4.50 -7.42 4.37
N VAL A 282 4.93 -7.40 3.11
CA VAL A 282 6.16 -6.70 2.69
C VAL A 282 6.05 -5.21 2.99
N VAL A 283 4.96 -4.56 2.60
CA VAL A 283 4.73 -3.12 2.86
C VAL A 283 4.68 -2.80 4.36
N LEU A 284 4.12 -3.66 5.21
CA LEU A 284 4.19 -3.47 6.66
C LEU A 284 5.64 -3.43 7.16
N VAL A 285 6.52 -4.29 6.62
CA VAL A 285 7.94 -4.28 6.96
C VAL A 285 8.59 -2.98 6.48
N GLU A 286 8.28 -2.52 5.26
CA GLU A 286 8.77 -1.23 4.76
C GLU A 286 8.35 -0.07 5.66
N ILE A 287 7.09 -0.07 6.13
CA ILE A 287 6.55 0.94 7.05
C ILE A 287 7.30 0.94 8.40
N LEU A 288 7.60 -0.23 8.96
CA LEU A 288 8.32 -0.34 10.24
C LEU A 288 9.79 0.07 10.13
N THR A 289 10.44 -0.32 9.04
CA THR A 289 11.90 -0.27 8.91
C THR A 289 12.41 0.93 8.09
N GLY A 290 11.57 1.50 7.23
CA GLY A 290 12.01 2.48 6.23
C GLY A 290 12.95 1.89 5.17
N LEU A 291 13.00 0.56 5.04
CA LEU A 291 13.83 -0.16 4.07
C LEU A 291 13.00 -0.55 2.85
N ARG A 292 13.57 -0.40 1.64
CA ARG A 292 12.97 -0.88 0.38
C ARG A 292 12.83 -2.40 0.35
N ALA A 293 11.76 -2.91 -0.24
CA ALA A 293 11.56 -4.34 -0.48
C ALA A 293 12.73 -4.98 -1.25
N LEU A 294 13.26 -4.29 -2.26
CA LEU A 294 14.47 -4.67 -2.97
C LEU A 294 15.51 -3.56 -2.93
N ASP A 295 16.74 -3.93 -2.60
CA ASP A 295 17.87 -3.00 -2.58
C ASP A 295 19.18 -3.73 -2.94
N PRO A 296 19.68 -3.55 -4.18
CA PRO A 296 20.91 -4.19 -4.62
C PRO A 296 22.17 -3.64 -3.94
N ASN A 297 22.06 -2.54 -3.17
CA ASN A 297 23.19 -1.97 -2.43
C ASN A 297 23.36 -2.60 -1.04
N ARG A 298 22.46 -3.49 -0.63
CA ARG A 298 22.60 -4.25 0.62
C ARG A 298 23.61 -5.39 0.44
N PRO A 299 24.13 -5.96 1.53
CA PRO A 299 24.98 -7.14 1.46
C PRO A 299 24.30 -8.31 0.72
N SER A 300 25.12 -9.18 0.13
CA SER A 300 24.62 -10.41 -0.52
C SER A 300 23.74 -11.23 0.44
N GLY A 301 22.62 -11.73 -0.07
CA GLY A 301 21.59 -12.40 0.73
C GLY A 301 20.64 -11.46 1.48
N GLN A 302 20.84 -10.13 1.39
CA GLN A 302 19.94 -9.13 1.99
C GLN A 302 19.23 -8.22 0.97
N HIS A 303 19.39 -8.51 -0.33
CA HIS A 303 18.76 -7.70 -1.38
C HIS A 303 17.24 -7.70 -1.27
N ASN A 304 16.62 -8.86 -1.05
CA ASN A 304 15.17 -9.00 -0.86
C ASN A 304 14.81 -8.96 0.62
N LEU A 305 14.11 -7.89 1.02
CA LEU A 305 13.74 -7.63 2.41
C LEU A 305 12.96 -8.79 3.04
N SER A 306 12.02 -9.41 2.32
CA SER A 306 11.14 -10.44 2.88
C SER A 306 11.87 -11.76 3.20
N GLU A 307 13.05 -11.98 2.61
CA GLU A 307 13.83 -13.22 2.76
C GLU A 307 14.66 -13.24 4.06
N TRP A 308 15.25 -12.11 4.47
CA TRP A 308 16.17 -12.07 5.60
C TRP A 308 15.60 -11.42 6.87
N ILE A 309 14.50 -10.66 6.76
CA ILE A 309 14.00 -9.85 7.88
C ILE A 309 13.31 -10.69 8.97
N LYS A 310 12.83 -11.89 8.65
CA LYS A 310 11.96 -12.71 9.53
C LYS A 310 12.56 -12.92 10.94
N PRO A 311 13.85 -13.28 11.12
CA PRO A 311 14.44 -13.45 12.45
C PRO A 311 14.48 -12.16 13.29
N TYR A 312 14.46 -10.99 12.65
CA TYR A 312 14.42 -9.69 13.34
C TYR A 312 13.01 -9.31 13.78
N LEU A 313 11.99 -9.64 12.97
CA LEU A 313 10.59 -9.40 13.32
C LEU A 313 10.12 -10.27 14.49
N SER A 314 10.67 -11.49 14.63
CA SER A 314 10.29 -12.45 15.68
C SER A 314 10.87 -12.14 17.07
N ASP A 315 11.95 -11.37 17.15
CA ASP A 315 12.63 -11.04 18.41
C ASP A 315 12.52 -9.55 18.71
N ARG A 316 12.00 -9.21 19.90
CA ARG A 316 11.76 -7.80 20.30
C ARG A 316 13.02 -6.94 20.31
N ARG A 317 14.18 -7.49 20.68
CA ARG A 317 15.44 -6.73 20.74
C ARG A 317 15.99 -6.50 19.33
N LYS A 318 15.95 -7.53 18.48
CA LYS A 318 16.33 -7.44 17.07
C LYS A 318 15.40 -6.53 16.28
N LEU A 319 14.10 -6.54 16.56
CA LEU A 319 13.15 -5.61 15.95
C LEU A 319 13.58 -4.16 16.20
N LYS A 320 13.94 -3.83 17.45
CA LYS A 320 14.39 -2.47 17.80
C LYS A 320 15.59 -2.01 16.98
N SER A 321 16.50 -2.90 16.58
CA SER A 321 17.68 -2.53 15.79
C SER A 321 17.41 -2.29 14.30
N ILE A 322 16.23 -2.67 13.79
CA ILE A 322 15.84 -2.49 12.38
C ILE A 322 14.71 -1.48 12.19
N MET A 323 14.16 -0.93 13.29
CA MET A 323 13.14 0.12 13.20
C MET A 323 13.72 1.35 12.48
N ASP A 324 12.87 2.04 11.73
CA ASP A 324 13.28 3.24 11.00
C ASP A 324 13.87 4.29 11.96
N ASN A 325 15.15 4.62 11.75
CA ASN A 325 15.87 5.57 12.59
C ASN A 325 15.23 6.97 12.59
N ARG A 326 14.49 7.34 11.53
CA ARG A 326 13.78 8.63 11.44
C ARG A 326 12.58 8.72 12.37
N LEU A 327 12.13 7.60 12.94
CA LEU A 327 11.15 7.63 14.02
C LEU A 327 11.77 8.08 15.35
N GLU A 328 13.10 8.13 15.48
CA GLU A 328 13.80 8.61 16.69
C GLU A 328 13.35 7.90 17.98
N GLY A 329 12.91 6.64 17.88
CA GLY A 329 12.35 5.89 19.01
C GLY A 329 10.94 6.33 19.44
N LYS A 330 10.30 7.28 18.75
CA LYS A 330 8.95 7.79 19.00
C LYS A 330 7.89 6.84 18.45
N TYR A 331 7.85 5.63 19.00
CA TYR A 331 6.81 4.64 18.69
C TYR A 331 6.55 3.73 19.91
N PRO A 332 5.32 3.27 20.14
CA PRO A 332 5.01 2.35 21.22
C PRO A 332 5.61 0.97 20.94
N SER A 333 6.60 0.55 21.74
CA SER A 333 7.31 -0.73 21.56
C SER A 333 6.38 -1.94 21.49
N LYS A 334 5.28 -1.95 22.26
CA LYS A 334 4.29 -3.05 22.23
C LYS A 334 3.53 -3.08 20.90
N ALA A 335 3.16 -1.92 20.35
CA ALA A 335 2.48 -1.83 19.06
C ALA A 335 3.40 -2.29 17.93
N ALA A 336 4.66 -1.82 17.92
CA ALA A 336 5.65 -2.25 16.92
C ALA A 336 5.84 -3.77 16.88
N VAL A 337 5.92 -4.43 18.06
CA VAL A 337 6.00 -5.90 18.13
C VAL A 337 4.75 -6.57 17.55
N ARG A 338 3.55 -6.07 17.87
CA ARG A 338 2.31 -6.65 17.33
C ARG A 338 2.19 -6.49 15.81
N ILE A 339 2.63 -5.35 15.26
CA ILE A 339 2.65 -5.13 13.81
C ILE A 339 3.70 -6.03 13.15
N ALA A 340 4.88 -6.20 13.74
CA ALA A 340 5.90 -7.13 13.26
C ALA A 340 5.39 -8.58 13.23
N GLN A 341 4.66 -9.01 14.27
CA GLN A 341 4.00 -10.31 14.31
C GLN A 341 2.91 -10.46 13.23
N LEU A 342 2.14 -9.41 12.97
CA LEU A 342 1.16 -9.40 11.89
C LEU A 342 1.84 -9.51 10.52
N ALA A 343 2.91 -8.75 10.29
CA ALA A 343 3.72 -8.83 9.07
C ALA A 343 4.27 -10.23 8.84
N LEU A 344 4.80 -10.89 9.89
CA LEU A 344 5.25 -12.29 9.81
C LEU A 344 4.12 -13.24 9.36
N LYS A 345 2.93 -13.13 9.94
CA LYS A 345 1.76 -13.94 9.53
C LYS A 345 1.36 -13.68 8.07
N CYS A 346 1.43 -12.43 7.61
CA CYS A 346 1.19 -12.10 6.21
C CYS A 346 2.25 -12.70 5.27
N LEU A 347 3.50 -12.84 5.74
CA LEU A 347 4.65 -13.38 4.99
C LEU A 347 4.82 -14.90 5.12
N GLU A 348 3.81 -15.62 5.61
CA GLU A 348 3.81 -17.09 5.63
C GLU A 348 3.93 -17.66 4.21
N PRO A 349 4.80 -18.67 3.97
CA PRO A 349 4.97 -19.24 2.64
C PRO A 349 3.68 -19.86 2.10
N GLU A 350 2.94 -20.61 2.92
CA GLU A 350 1.69 -21.23 2.49
C GLU A 350 0.51 -20.24 2.61
N PRO A 351 -0.24 -19.98 1.52
CA PRO A 351 -1.33 -19.01 1.51
C PRO A 351 -2.42 -19.22 2.57
N LYS A 352 -2.64 -20.48 2.97
CA LYS A 352 -3.68 -20.85 3.94
C LYS A 352 -3.39 -20.35 5.37
N TYR A 353 -2.12 -20.11 5.72
CA TYR A 353 -1.74 -19.62 7.05
C TYR A 353 -1.72 -18.08 7.14
N ARG A 354 -1.78 -17.39 6.00
CA ARG A 354 -1.93 -15.94 5.97
C ARG A 354 -3.31 -15.54 6.47
N PRO A 355 -3.47 -14.41 7.19
CA PRO A 355 -4.78 -13.90 7.56
C PRO A 355 -5.56 -13.43 6.31
N SER A 356 -6.87 -13.23 6.45
CA SER A 356 -7.66 -12.43 5.53
C SER A 356 -7.39 -10.94 5.74
N MET A 357 -7.62 -10.10 4.73
CA MET A 357 -7.45 -8.66 4.89
C MET A 357 -8.44 -8.04 5.89
N LYS A 358 -9.60 -8.67 6.10
CA LYS A 358 -10.52 -8.29 7.18
C LYS A 358 -9.87 -8.45 8.56
N GLU A 359 -9.29 -9.63 8.84
CA GLU A 359 -8.56 -9.89 10.10
C GLU A 359 -7.34 -8.97 10.27
N VAL A 360 -6.68 -8.61 9.17
CA VAL A 360 -5.57 -7.64 9.16
C VAL A 360 -6.06 -6.25 9.59
N VAL A 361 -7.17 -5.76 9.02
CA VAL A 361 -7.78 -4.47 9.42
C VAL A 361 -8.13 -4.48 10.90
N GLU A 362 -8.87 -5.49 11.36
CA GLU A 362 -9.29 -5.63 12.76
C GLU A 362 -8.07 -5.64 13.71
N THR A 363 -7.00 -6.35 13.33
CA THR A 363 -5.78 -6.42 14.14
C THR A 363 -5.08 -5.06 14.21
N LEU A 364 -5.00 -4.31 13.10
CA LEU A 364 -4.35 -3.00 13.07
C LEU A 364 -5.14 -1.95 13.87
N GLU A 365 -6.47 -1.92 13.74
CA GLU A 365 -7.33 -1.01 14.51
C GLU A 365 -7.28 -1.30 16.03
N GLN A 366 -7.18 -2.58 16.41
CA GLN A 366 -6.91 -2.97 17.80
C GLN A 366 -5.54 -2.51 18.30
N ILE A 367 -4.54 -2.43 17.43
CA ILE A 367 -3.20 -1.95 17.81
C ILE A 367 -3.21 -0.42 17.97
N GLU A 368 -3.90 0.30 17.09
CA GLU A 368 -4.08 1.75 17.16
C GLU A 368 -4.79 2.19 18.46
N SER A 369 -5.96 1.60 18.74
CA SER A 369 -6.77 1.91 19.94
C SER A 369 -6.08 1.66 21.29
N ILE A 370 -5.11 0.74 21.35
CA ILE A 370 -4.32 0.50 22.57
C ILE A 370 -3.30 1.63 22.82
N ASN A 371 -2.86 2.32 21.77
CA ASN A 371 -1.89 3.42 21.90
C ASN A 371 -2.56 4.73 22.35
N ASP A 372 -3.82 4.95 22.00
CA ASP A 372 -4.59 6.14 22.37
C ASP A 372 -5.04 6.16 23.84
N ASN A 373 -4.86 5.06 24.57
CA ASN A 373 -5.07 5.00 26.02
C ASN A 373 -3.73 5.13 26.75
N PRO A 374 -3.22 6.36 27.00
CA PRO A 374 -2.17 6.52 27.99
C PRO A 374 -2.73 6.03 29.32
N LYS A 375 -2.13 4.97 29.85
CA LYS A 375 -2.37 4.60 31.25
C LYS A 375 -2.06 5.85 32.07
N GLU A 376 -3.09 6.42 32.71
CA GLU A 376 -2.89 7.43 33.74
C GLU A 376 -1.74 6.95 34.65
N PRO A 377 -0.79 7.82 34.99
CA PRO A 377 0.19 7.46 35.98
C PRO A 377 -0.59 7.09 37.23
N ARG A 378 -0.51 5.81 37.62
CA ARG A 378 -0.99 5.36 38.93
C ARG A 378 -0.26 6.23 39.94
N ASN A 379 -0.94 7.28 40.42
CA ASN A 379 -0.55 8.00 41.60
C ASN A 379 -0.42 6.93 42.68
N ARG A 380 0.81 6.54 42.97
CA ARG A 380 1.14 5.85 44.20
C ARG A 380 0.83 6.85 45.29
N THR A 381 -0.41 6.85 45.76
CA THR A 381 -0.77 7.45 47.03
C THR A 381 0.20 6.87 48.05
N ALA A 382 1.12 7.71 48.50
CA ALA A 382 1.97 7.43 49.62
C ALA A 382 1.06 6.94 50.75
N ARG A 383 1.27 5.70 51.19
CA ARG A 383 0.72 5.23 52.46
C ARG A 383 1.19 6.22 53.53
N GLN A 384 0.30 7.13 53.92
CA GLN A 384 0.43 7.84 55.19
C GLN A 384 0.36 6.77 56.27
N THR A 385 1.52 6.43 56.83
CA THR A 385 1.61 5.70 58.07
C THR A 385 1.07 6.59 59.18
N THR A 386 -0.22 6.43 59.49
CA THR A 386 -0.81 6.98 60.72
C THR A 386 -0.11 6.33 61.91
N ARG A 387 0.82 7.08 62.50
CA ARG A 387 1.54 6.75 63.72
C ARG A 387 0.53 6.79 64.88
N ARG A 388 -0.02 5.64 65.26
CA ARG A 388 -0.80 5.50 66.50
C ARG A 388 0.14 5.71 67.69
N HIS A 389 -0.07 6.80 68.43
CA HIS A 389 0.50 7.01 69.75
C HIS A 389 0.10 5.85 70.67
N ARG A 390 1.10 5.09 71.12
CA ARG A 390 0.96 4.12 72.21
C ARG A 390 1.60 4.75 73.44
N HIS A 391 0.77 5.16 74.39
CA HIS A 391 1.20 5.48 75.74
C HIS A 391 1.74 4.21 76.41
N GLN A 392 2.98 4.24 76.90
CA GLN A 392 3.41 3.44 78.04
C GLN A 392 4.43 4.23 78.89
N PRO A 393 4.47 4.01 80.22
CA PRO A 393 5.06 4.94 81.16
C PRO A 393 6.54 4.66 81.47
N LEU A 394 7.17 5.74 81.89
CA LEU A 394 8.48 5.95 82.53
C LEU A 394 9.01 4.80 83.41
N HIS A 395 10.28 4.41 83.22
CA HIS A 395 11.44 4.74 84.08
C HIS A 395 12.55 3.66 84.06
N HIS A 396 13.79 4.17 84.16
CA HIS A 396 15.02 3.53 84.70
C HIS A 396 15.81 2.54 83.83
N ARG A 397 16.87 3.05 83.15
CA ARG A 397 18.28 2.83 83.55
C ARG A 397 19.25 3.48 82.55
N SER A 398 20.20 4.25 83.08
CA SER A 398 21.46 4.64 82.44
C SER A 398 22.60 3.73 82.96
N PRO A 399 23.85 3.80 82.47
CA PRO A 399 24.28 3.74 81.06
C PRO A 399 25.58 2.89 80.86
N LEU A 400 26.05 2.82 79.61
CA LEU A 400 27.43 2.57 79.14
C LEU A 400 28.06 1.16 79.22
N ALA A 401 28.53 0.70 78.06
CA ALA A 401 29.61 -0.27 77.90
C ALA A 401 30.99 0.44 78.07
N PRO A 402 32.08 -0.30 78.35
CA PRO A 402 32.92 -0.75 77.23
C PRO A 402 33.52 -2.17 77.40
N LYS A 403 33.77 -2.84 76.27
CA LYS A 403 34.67 -4.00 76.20
C LYS A 403 36.07 -3.48 75.90
N ASN A 404 37.02 -3.70 76.81
CA ASN A 404 38.45 -3.59 76.54
C ASN A 404 38.97 -4.95 76.05
N GLU A 405 39.57 -4.94 74.87
CA GLU A 405 40.59 -5.90 74.43
C GLU A 405 41.93 -5.52 75.06
N THR A 406 42.62 -6.46 75.70
CA THR A 406 44.08 -6.47 75.79
C THR A 406 44.56 -7.91 75.85
N GLY A 407 45.39 -8.28 74.88
CA GLY A 407 46.03 -9.57 74.76
C GLY A 407 47.08 -9.84 75.83
N ARG A 408 47.33 -11.13 76.06
CA ARG A 408 48.43 -11.68 76.83
C ARG A 408 49.76 -11.54 76.08
N ALA A 409 50.79 -11.12 76.81
CA ALA A 409 52.15 -11.60 76.64
C ALA A 409 52.59 -12.23 77.97
N ASN A 410 53.20 -13.42 77.86
CA ASN A 410 53.77 -14.32 78.88
C ASN A 410 52.80 -15.12 79.75
#